data_AF-A0A965ZS64-F1
#
_entry.id   AF-A0A965ZS64-F1
#
_cell.length_a   1.000
_cell.length_b   1.000
_cell.length_c   1.000
_cell.angle_alpha   90.00
_cell.angle_beta   90.00
_cell.angle_gamma   90.00
#
_symmetry.space_group_name_H-M   'P 1'
#
loop_
_entity.id
_entity.type
_entity.pdbx_description
1 polymer ?
#
loop_
_entity_poly.entity_id
_entity_poly.type
_entity_poly.pdbx_seq_one_letter_code
_entity_poly.pdbx_strand_id
1 'polypeptide(L)'
;MSETIRITDLAEPELSDLQKQIRAFGETLQVNLDANEILEEAKAEVSMGDFGPMDFLERLELLCDEWGSDPGLNNLGRMNLRNKLLLFAKSRLLI
;
A
#
# COMPACT_ATOMS: atom_id res chain seq x y z
N MET A 1 -41.11 -13.90 6.27
CA MET A 1 -40.52 -14.19 4.94
C MET A 1 -39.51 -13.10 4.67
N SER A 2 -38.22 -13.40 4.55
CA SER A 2 -37.21 -12.40 4.16
C SER A 2 -37.19 -12.25 2.64
N GLU A 3 -37.21 -11.02 2.13
CA GLU A 3 -37.01 -10.78 0.70
C GLU A 3 -35.58 -11.15 0.28
N THR A 4 -35.46 -11.84 -0.85
CA THR A 4 -34.15 -12.24 -1.41
C THR A 4 -33.62 -11.14 -2.31
N ILE A 5 -32.52 -10.50 -1.92
CA ILE A 5 -31.81 -9.53 -2.76
C ILE A 5 -30.79 -10.28 -3.63
N ARG A 6 -30.75 -9.98 -4.93
CA ARG A 6 -29.73 -10.49 -5.85
C ARG A 6 -28.88 -9.34 -6.38
N ILE A 7 -27.57 -9.42 -6.17
CA ILE A 7 -26.57 -8.47 -6.68
C ILE A 7 -25.72 -9.25 -7.68
N THR A 8 -25.75 -8.86 -8.95
CA THR A 8 -25.13 -9.61 -10.06
C THR A 8 -23.67 -9.26 -10.30
N ASP A 9 -23.23 -8.12 -9.79
CA ASP A 9 -21.93 -7.50 -10.06
C ASP A 9 -21.03 -7.42 -8.82
N LEU A 10 -21.36 -8.17 -7.76
CA LEU A 10 -20.63 -8.09 -6.49
C LEU A 10 -19.14 -8.47 -6.62
N ALA A 11 -18.83 -9.49 -7.43
CA ALA A 11 -17.46 -9.91 -7.70
C ALA A 11 -16.82 -9.17 -8.88
N GLU A 12 -17.64 -8.70 -9.82
CA GLU A 12 -17.24 -8.03 -11.05
C GLU A 12 -18.05 -6.74 -11.21
N PRO A 13 -17.64 -5.66 -10.51
CA PRO A 13 -18.41 -4.43 -10.48
C PRO A 13 -18.48 -3.77 -11.87
N GLU A 14 -19.64 -3.22 -12.21
CA GLU A 14 -19.82 -2.43 -13.42
C GLU A 14 -19.12 -1.08 -13.28
N LEU A 15 -17.93 -0.98 -13.87
CA LEU A 15 -17.10 0.22 -13.78
C LEU A 15 -17.53 1.30 -14.79
N SER A 16 -17.55 2.55 -14.33
CA SER A 16 -17.57 3.72 -15.21
C SER A 16 -16.27 3.83 -16.01
N ASP A 17 -16.28 4.62 -17.08
CA ASP A 17 -15.09 4.77 -17.94
C ASP A 17 -13.90 5.38 -17.19
N LEU A 18 -14.14 6.31 -16.26
CA LEU A 18 -13.10 6.83 -15.38
C LEU A 18 -12.51 5.72 -14.49
N GLN A 19 -13.35 4.88 -13.88
CA GLN A 19 -12.88 3.78 -13.04
C GLN A 19 -12.08 2.73 -13.84
N LYS A 20 -12.48 2.45 -15.09
CA LYS A 20 -11.71 1.58 -15.99
C LYS A 20 -10.33 2.16 -16.29
N GLN A 21 -10.23 3.46 -16.55
CA GLN A 21 -8.95 4.13 -16.77
C GLN A 21 -8.06 4.09 -15.53
N ILE A 22 -8.62 4.33 -14.33
CA ILE A 22 -7.88 4.23 -13.07
C ILE A 22 -7.38 2.79 -12.84
N ARG A 23 -8.21 1.78 -13.12
CA ARG A 23 -7.81 0.37 -13.03
C ARG A 23 -6.67 0.04 -13.98
N ALA A 24 -6.78 0.46 -15.25
CA ALA A 24 -5.74 0.25 -16.25
C ALA A 24 -4.42 0.96 -15.86
N PHE A 25 -4.49 2.17 -15.30
CA PHE A 25 -3.31 2.83 -14.74
C PHE A 25 -2.71 2.03 -13.58
N GLY A 26 -3.54 1.53 -12.67
CA GLY A 26 -3.09 0.67 -11.57
C GLY A 26 -2.32 -0.56 -12.08
N GLU A 27 -2.77 -1.19 -13.16
CA GLU A 27 -2.11 -2.37 -13.76
C GLU A 27 -0.71 -2.07 -14.32
N THR A 28 -0.37 -0.82 -14.66
CA THR A 28 0.98 -0.46 -15.13
C THR A 28 1.98 -0.24 -14.00
N LEU A 29 1.51 -0.05 -12.76
CA LEU A 29 2.36 0.20 -11.61
C LEU A 29 3.09 -1.09 -11.20
N GLN A 30 4.38 -0.97 -10.92
CA GLN A 30 5.17 -1.97 -10.22
C GLN A 30 5.50 -1.41 -8.84
N VAL A 31 4.96 -2.04 -7.80
CA VAL A 31 5.15 -1.57 -6.42
C VAL A 31 5.84 -2.66 -5.63
N ASN A 32 7.02 -2.35 -5.13
CA ASN A 32 7.72 -3.18 -4.17
C ASN A 32 7.39 -2.73 -2.74
N LEU A 33 6.97 -3.68 -1.90
CA LEU A 33 6.76 -3.47 -0.47
C LEU A 33 7.92 -4.14 0.25
N ASP A 34 9.00 -3.38 0.45
CA ASP A 34 10.19 -3.81 1.15
C ASP A 34 10.54 -2.80 2.24
N ALA A 35 10.74 -3.30 3.47
CA ALA A 35 11.00 -2.45 4.62
C ALA A 35 12.32 -1.67 4.47
N ASN A 36 13.37 -2.29 3.92
CA ASN A 36 14.67 -1.65 3.76
C ASN A 36 14.60 -0.54 2.70
N GLU A 37 13.98 -0.81 1.55
CA GLU A 37 13.79 0.21 0.50
C GLU A 37 13.00 1.41 1.02
N ILE A 38 11.94 1.18 1.80
CA ILE A 38 11.15 2.26 2.41
C ILE A 38 11.98 3.09 3.38
N LEU A 39 12.79 2.45 4.23
CA LEU A 39 13.64 3.16 5.18
C LEU A 39 14.76 3.94 4.50
N GLU A 40 15.41 3.37 3.48
CA GLU A 40 16.44 4.05 2.70
C GLU A 40 15.87 5.23 1.92
N GLU A 41 14.70 5.09 1.31
CA GLU A 41 14.00 6.19 0.64
C GLU A 41 13.62 7.29 1.63
N ALA A 42 13.12 6.93 2.82
CA ALA A 42 12.82 7.91 3.86
C ALA A 42 14.07 8.71 4.26
N LYS A 43 15.21 8.03 4.50
CA LYS A 43 16.49 8.69 4.80
C LYS A 43 16.90 9.65 3.70
N ALA A 44 16.81 9.21 2.45
CA ALA A 44 17.18 10.00 1.28
C ALA A 44 16.32 11.27 1.13
N GLU A 45 14.99 11.15 1.32
CA GLU A 45 14.06 12.28 1.16
C GLU A 45 14.21 13.37 2.23
N VAL A 46 14.56 13.01 3.47
CA VAL A 46 14.67 13.97 4.58
C VAL A 46 16.10 14.23 5.04
N SER A 47 17.09 13.58 4.43
CA SER A 47 18.52 13.73 4.74
C SER A 47 18.87 13.47 6.22
N MET A 48 18.19 12.51 6.85
CA MET A 48 18.42 12.09 8.23
C MET A 48 18.55 10.56 8.29
N GLY A 49 19.27 10.04 9.29
CA GLY A 49 19.58 8.61 9.38
C GLY A 49 19.23 7.93 10.71
N ASP A 50 18.79 8.71 11.69
CA ASP A 50 18.49 8.21 13.04
C ASP A 50 16.97 8.07 13.25
N PHE A 51 16.50 6.82 13.25
CA PHE A 51 15.10 6.48 13.53
C PHE A 51 14.83 6.29 15.02
N GLY A 52 15.81 6.49 15.90
CA GLY A 52 15.72 6.12 17.31
C GLY A 52 15.55 4.61 17.50
N PRO A 53 14.77 4.14 18.49
CA PRO A 53 14.52 2.71 18.70
C PRO A 53 13.93 2.02 17.47
N MET A 54 14.44 0.85 17.10
CA MET A 54 14.03 0.10 15.90
C MET A 54 13.00 -1.01 16.18
N ASP A 55 12.30 -0.96 17.31
CA ASP A 55 11.25 -1.92 17.70
C ASP A 55 10.02 -1.94 16.76
N PHE A 56 9.94 -0.98 15.85
CA PHE A 56 8.91 -0.93 14.81
C PHE A 56 9.28 -1.75 13.56
N LEU A 57 10.55 -2.12 13.38
CA LEU A 57 11.03 -2.77 12.15
C LEU A 57 10.32 -4.09 11.90
N GLU A 58 10.17 -4.94 12.93
CA GLU A 58 9.46 -6.22 12.83
C GLU A 58 8.01 -6.04 12.33
N ARG A 59 7.32 -5.00 12.81
CA ARG A 59 5.96 -4.67 12.37
C ARG A 59 5.96 -4.13 10.93
N LEU A 60 6.94 -3.33 10.56
CA LEU A 60 7.07 -2.83 9.19
C LEU A 60 7.31 -3.97 8.20
N GLU A 61 8.20 -4.91 8.53
CA GLU A 61 8.48 -6.11 7.73
C GLU A 61 7.23 -6.99 7.59
N LEU A 62 6.51 -7.24 8.68
CA LEU A 62 5.26 -7.99 8.66
C LEU A 62 4.21 -7.33 7.75
N LEU A 63 4.04 -6.01 7.84
CA LEU A 63 3.10 -5.28 6.97
C LEU A 63 3.50 -5.35 5.50
N CYS A 64 4.80 -5.22 5.19
CA CYS A 64 5.31 -5.35 3.84
C CYS A 64 5.06 -6.75 3.26
N ASP A 65 5.32 -7.80 4.04
CA ASP A 65 5.11 -9.20 3.62
C ASP A 65 3.63 -9.53 3.39
N GLU A 66 2.79 -9.26 4.39
CA GLU A 66 1.35 -9.56 4.35
C GLU A 66 0.65 -8.81 3.20
N TRP A 67 0.95 -7.51 3.04
CA TRP A 67 0.35 -6.71 1.96
C TRP A 67 0.96 -7.00 0.59
N GLY A 68 2.26 -7.36 0.53
CA GLY A 68 2.94 -7.73 -0.71
C GLY A 68 2.41 -9.05 -1.28
N SER A 69 2.03 -9.97 -0.38
CA SER A 69 1.53 -11.30 -0.71
C SER A 69 0.01 -11.38 -0.89
N ASP A 70 -0.75 -10.33 -0.55
CA ASP A 70 -2.21 -10.31 -0.68
C ASP A 70 -2.67 -10.28 -2.17
N PRO A 71 -3.32 -11.35 -2.68
CA PRO A 71 -3.83 -11.41 -4.05
C PRO A 71 -5.06 -10.51 -4.27
N GLY A 72 -5.75 -10.10 -3.21
CA GLY A 72 -6.89 -9.19 -3.28
C GLY A 72 -6.48 -7.72 -3.44
N LEU A 73 -5.20 -7.40 -3.23
CA LEU A 73 -4.69 -6.04 -3.28
C LEU A 73 -4.02 -5.73 -4.62
N ASN A 74 -4.67 -4.90 -5.43
CA ASN A 74 -4.10 -4.42 -6.69
C ASN A 74 -2.93 -3.43 -6.47
N ASN A 75 -2.16 -3.17 -7.53
CA ASN A 75 -0.96 -2.33 -7.46
C ASN A 75 -1.25 -0.86 -7.09
N LEU A 76 -2.43 -0.33 -7.41
CA LEU A 76 -2.83 1.01 -6.95
C LEU A 76 -3.02 1.05 -5.43
N GLY A 77 -3.61 0.00 -4.86
CA GLY A 77 -3.71 -0.21 -3.41
C GLY A 77 -2.33 -0.34 -2.77
N ARG A 78 -1.46 -1.20 -3.33
CA ARG A 78 -0.07 -1.37 -2.87
C ARG A 78 0.71 -0.06 -2.86
N MET A 79 0.59 0.76 -3.92
CA MET A 79 1.23 2.07 -4.01
C MET A 79 0.79 2.98 -2.85
N ASN A 80 -0.51 3.05 -2.57
CA ASN A 80 -1.03 3.85 -1.47
C ASN A 80 -0.54 3.38 -0.10
N LEU A 81 -0.47 2.07 0.13
CA LEU A 81 0.06 1.51 1.37
C LEU A 81 1.56 1.78 1.52
N ARG A 82 2.35 1.60 0.46
CA ARG A 82 3.78 1.94 0.45
C ARG A 82 4.00 3.41 0.80
N ASN A 83 3.25 4.32 0.18
CA ASN A 83 3.34 5.75 0.46
C ASN A 83 2.98 6.10 1.92
N LYS A 84 2.06 5.36 2.55
CA LYS A 84 1.76 5.52 3.99
C LYS A 84 2.91 5.05 4.86
N LEU A 85 3.51 3.90 4.56
CA LEU A 85 4.67 3.39 5.31
C LEU A 85 5.86 4.35 5.19
N LEU A 86 6.11 4.87 3.99
CA LEU A 86 7.14 5.89 3.73
C LEU A 86 6.87 7.16 4.54
N LEU A 87 5.62 7.63 4.58
CA LEU A 87 5.25 8.78 5.40
C LEU A 87 5.57 8.55 6.89
N PHE A 88 5.21 7.40 7.44
CA PHE A 88 5.50 7.08 8.84
C PHE A 88 7.00 6.97 9.14
N ALA A 89 7.77 6.37 8.23
CA ALA A 89 9.22 6.32 8.31
C ALA A 89 9.82 7.74 8.34
N LYS A 90 9.39 8.62 7.43
CA LYS A 90 9.82 10.03 7.42
C LYS A 90 9.43 10.77 8.69
N SER A 91 8.21 10.57 9.19
CA SER A 91 7.77 11.20 10.45
C SER A 91 8.66 10.82 11.62
N ARG A 92 9.14 9.58 11.68
CA ARG A 92 10.07 9.11 12.73
C ARG A 92 11.46 9.71 12.63
N LEU A 93 11.90 10.10 11.44
CA LEU A 93 13.16 10.82 11.26
C LEU A 93 13.03 12.30 11.66
N LEU A 94 11.86 12.89 11.45
CA LEU A 94 11.62 14.32 11.64
C LEU A 94 11.19 14.72 13.06
N ILE A 95 10.74 13.77 13.88
CA ILE A 95 10.15 13.98 15.22
C ILE A 95 10.79 13.03 16.21
#